data_AF-A0A928CKA1-F1
#
_entry.id   AF-A0A928CKA1-F1
#
_cell.length_a   1.000
_cell.length_b   1.000
_cell.length_c   1.000
_cell.angle_alpha   90.00
_cell.angle_beta   90.00
_cell.angle_gamma   90.00
#
_symmetry.space_group_name_H-M   'P 1'
#
loop_
_entity.id
_entity.type
_entity.pdbx_description
1 polymer ?
#
loop_
_entity_poly.entity_id
_entity_poly.type
_entity_poly.pdbx_seq_one_letter_code
_entity_poly.pdbx_strand_id
1 'polypeptide(L)'
;MLCLLKKEIKEVIYDYKSWLAVLISIVLPYLLSYTGKEEATCFYISIVLSCISQYIYNSFLSDTKTRGIIFVYNLESKTVKIFIAKVFVAIVLLVIIFIFNITYILEYVPLINIIWIVFFLITTIAIMYFTAMFSQSSETTSTVITLSIVFGITFFLWNLDLIILKIGISLVSAILMSFIAIKTADSLIYRQQL
;
A
#
# COMPACT_ATOMS: atom_id res chain seq x y z
N MET A 1 -20.06 -2.20 4.88
CA MET A 1 -19.05 -1.88 3.85
C MET A 1 -19.08 -0.41 3.47
N LEU A 2 -20.23 0.13 3.03
CA LEU A 2 -20.35 1.54 2.62
C LEU A 2 -19.94 2.55 3.71
N CYS A 3 -20.28 2.28 4.97
CA CYS A 3 -19.89 3.12 6.11
C CYS A 3 -18.36 3.18 6.30
N LEU A 4 -17.67 2.03 6.20
CA LEU A 4 -16.21 1.94 6.29
C LEU A 4 -15.55 2.70 5.14
N LEU A 5 -16.01 2.50 3.90
CA LEU A 5 -15.49 3.23 2.75
C LEU A 5 -15.66 4.75 2.90
N LYS A 6 -16.81 5.21 3.39
CA LYS A 6 -17.02 6.65 3.67
C LYS A 6 -16.04 7.18 4.73
N LYS A 7 -15.76 6.40 5.76
CA LYS A 7 -14.78 6.74 6.81
C LYS A 7 -13.37 6.83 6.21
N GLU A 8 -12.93 5.82 5.49
CA GLU A 8 -11.60 5.79 4.87
C GLU A 8 -11.42 6.91 3.84
N ILE A 9 -12.42 7.17 2.99
CA ILE A 9 -12.37 8.28 2.02
C ILE A 9 -12.24 9.63 2.74
N LYS A 10 -12.98 9.85 3.84
CA LYS A 10 -12.82 11.07 4.64
C LYS A 10 -11.42 11.17 5.24
N GLU A 11 -10.88 10.07 5.76
CA GLU A 11 -9.53 10.03 6.34
C GLU A 11 -8.48 10.43 5.30
N VAL A 12 -8.54 9.89 4.07
CA VAL A 12 -7.67 10.30 2.95
C VAL A 12 -7.84 11.77 2.61
N ILE A 13 -9.08 12.25 2.45
CA ILE A 13 -9.35 13.62 2.01
C ILE A 13 -8.73 14.64 2.97
N TYR A 14 -8.76 14.36 4.27
CA TYR A 14 -8.22 15.26 5.28
C TYR A 14 -6.76 14.98 5.68
N ASP A 15 -6.15 13.91 5.17
CA ASP A 15 -4.74 13.61 5.42
C ASP A 15 -3.81 14.39 4.48
N TYR A 16 -3.39 15.57 4.95
CA TYR A 16 -2.48 16.44 4.21
C TYR A 16 -1.15 15.77 3.84
N LYS A 17 -0.66 14.81 4.65
CA LYS A 17 0.61 14.12 4.36
C LYS A 17 0.48 13.24 3.12
N SER A 18 -0.66 12.56 3.00
CA SER A 18 -0.96 11.72 1.84
C SER A 18 -1.12 12.52 0.57
N TRP A 19 -1.82 13.65 0.61
CA TRP A 19 -1.93 14.54 -0.55
C TRP A 19 -0.59 15.15 -0.95
N LEU A 20 0.25 15.50 0.01
CA LEU A 20 1.61 15.95 -0.27
C LEU A 20 2.44 14.85 -0.96
N ALA A 21 2.32 13.60 -0.52
CA ALA A 21 2.98 12.47 -1.18
C ALA A 21 2.46 12.21 -2.60
N VAL A 22 1.15 12.37 -2.84
CA VAL A 22 0.54 12.31 -4.17
C VAL A 22 1.10 13.41 -5.07
N LEU A 23 1.15 14.66 -4.58
CA LEU A 23 1.71 15.78 -5.34
C LEU A 23 3.19 15.56 -5.68
N ILE A 24 4.01 15.10 -4.73
CA ILE A 24 5.41 14.74 -5.00
C ILE A 24 5.48 13.66 -6.07
N SER A 25 4.64 12.62 -5.97
CA SER A 25 4.59 11.53 -6.96
C SER A 25 4.17 12.03 -8.34
N ILE A 26 3.31 13.05 -8.44
CA ILE A 26 2.94 13.66 -9.72
C ILE A 26 4.11 14.42 -10.33
N VAL A 27 4.87 15.18 -9.54
CA VAL A 27 5.98 16.01 -10.04
C VAL A 27 7.24 15.21 -10.35
N LEU A 28 7.48 14.11 -9.61
CA LEU A 28 8.72 13.36 -9.63
C LEU A 28 9.14 12.84 -11.04
N PRO A 29 8.25 12.29 -11.88
CA PRO A 29 8.59 11.88 -13.25
C PRO A 29 9.17 13.00 -14.11
N TYR A 30 8.67 14.23 -13.97
CA TYR A 30 9.15 15.38 -14.74
C TYR A 30 10.56 15.79 -14.34
N LEU A 31 10.94 15.55 -13.08
CA LEU A 31 12.31 15.74 -12.60
C LEU A 31 13.23 14.61 -13.06
N LEU A 32 12.73 13.37 -13.05
CA LEU A 32 13.48 12.17 -13.43
C LEU A 32 13.65 12.00 -14.94
N SER A 33 12.88 12.72 -15.76
CA SER A 33 12.96 12.70 -17.23
C SER A 33 14.36 13.06 -17.78
N TYR A 34 15.24 13.67 -16.96
CA TYR A 34 16.61 14.01 -17.32
C TYR A 34 17.64 12.89 -17.04
N THR A 35 17.25 11.83 -16.33
CA THR A 35 18.12 10.71 -15.93
C THR A 35 17.72 9.41 -16.62
N GLY A 36 18.65 8.44 -16.71
CA GLY A 36 18.48 7.16 -17.44
C GLY A 36 17.10 6.51 -17.27
N LYS A 37 16.51 6.09 -18.39
CA LYS A 37 15.05 6.02 -18.56
C LYS A 37 14.35 4.83 -17.87
N GLU A 38 14.92 3.63 -17.90
CA GLU A 38 14.28 2.44 -17.30
C GLU A 38 14.46 2.36 -15.77
N GLU A 39 15.66 2.62 -15.27
CA GLU A 39 15.97 2.61 -13.84
C GLU A 39 15.19 3.71 -13.10
N ALA A 40 15.06 4.89 -13.72
CA ALA A 40 14.24 5.98 -13.20
C ALA A 40 12.76 5.60 -13.06
N THR A 41 12.23 4.81 -14.01
CA THR A 41 10.84 4.34 -13.97
C THR A 41 10.62 3.32 -12.84
N CYS A 42 11.57 2.40 -12.65
CA CYS A 42 11.56 1.47 -11.51
C CYS A 42 11.59 2.21 -10.17
N PHE A 43 12.48 3.20 -10.06
CA PHE A 43 12.63 4.03 -8.87
C PHE A 43 11.35 4.83 -8.59
N TYR A 44 10.77 5.43 -9.62
CA TYR A 44 9.49 6.14 -9.54
C TYR A 44 8.36 5.24 -9.01
N ILE A 45 8.17 4.06 -9.59
CA ILE A 45 7.13 3.12 -9.16
C ILE A 45 7.36 2.67 -7.71
N SER A 46 8.62 2.43 -7.33
CA SER A 46 8.98 2.06 -5.95
C SER A 46 8.64 3.17 -4.96
N ILE A 47 8.84 4.44 -5.32
CA ILE A 47 8.43 5.59 -4.50
C ILE A 47 6.91 5.68 -4.39
N VAL A 48 6.18 5.54 -5.50
CA VAL A 48 4.72 5.58 -5.49
C VAL A 48 4.14 4.50 -4.55
N LEU A 49 4.61 3.27 -4.69
CA LEU A 49 4.20 2.16 -3.83
C LEU A 49 4.55 2.42 -2.36
N SER A 50 5.74 2.98 -2.10
CA SER A 50 6.19 3.35 -0.75
C SER A 50 5.31 4.42 -0.12
N CYS A 51 4.98 5.48 -0.86
CA CYS A 51 4.10 6.57 -0.40
C CYS A 51 2.70 6.06 -0.05
N ILE A 52 2.10 5.25 -0.94
CA ILE A 52 0.78 4.65 -0.69
C ILE A 52 0.86 3.70 0.51
N SER A 53 1.91 2.89 0.61
CA SER A 53 2.12 1.96 1.73
C SER A 53 2.24 2.69 3.07
N GLN A 54 2.95 3.83 3.10
CA GLN A 54 3.09 4.64 4.31
C GLN A 54 1.77 5.26 4.77
N TYR A 55 0.93 5.74 3.83
CA TYR A 55 -0.43 6.18 4.16
C TYR A 55 -1.22 5.05 4.83
N ILE A 56 -1.19 3.86 4.22
CA ILE A 56 -1.92 2.69 4.71
C ILE A 56 -1.43 2.28 6.10
N TYR A 57 -0.12 2.29 6.34
CA TYR A 57 0.46 2.06 7.67
C TYR A 57 -0.09 3.05 8.70
N ASN A 58 -0.04 4.36 8.40
CA ASN A 58 -0.51 5.39 9.32
C ASN A 58 -2.00 5.24 9.62
N SER A 59 -2.79 4.89 8.61
CA SER A 59 -4.23 4.68 8.76
C SER A 59 -4.54 3.43 9.61
N PHE A 60 -3.81 2.33 9.44
CA PHE A 60 -3.92 1.17 10.32
C PHE A 60 -3.45 1.46 11.75
N LEU A 61 -2.38 2.24 11.91
CA LEU A 61 -1.88 2.67 13.22
C LEU A 61 -2.90 3.55 13.94
N SER A 62 -3.57 4.45 13.21
CA SER A 62 -4.68 5.25 13.72
C SER A 62 -5.81 4.37 14.24
N ASP A 63 -6.19 3.35 13.45
CA ASP A 63 -7.24 2.40 13.83
C ASP A 63 -6.88 1.58 15.08
N THR A 64 -5.61 1.26 15.31
CA THR A 64 -5.16 0.46 16.46
C THR A 64 -4.82 1.28 17.71
N LYS A 65 -4.32 2.52 17.55
CA LYS A 65 -3.88 3.36 18.69
C LYS A 65 -4.94 4.33 19.20
N THR A 66 -5.84 4.80 18.34
CA THR A 66 -6.90 5.72 18.76
C THR A 66 -8.22 4.98 18.98
N ARG A 67 -9.28 5.69 19.43
CA ARG A 67 -10.65 5.17 19.64
C ARG A 67 -11.28 4.49 18.38
N GLY A 68 -10.54 4.34 17.27
CA GLY A 68 -10.90 3.56 16.09
C GLY A 68 -11.21 2.09 16.38
N ILE A 69 -10.51 1.48 17.34
CA ILE A 69 -10.84 0.13 17.84
C ILE A 69 -12.30 0.08 18.36
N ILE A 70 -12.74 1.10 19.09
CA ILE A 70 -14.11 1.20 19.62
C ILE A 70 -15.12 1.38 18.46
N PHE A 71 -14.77 2.14 17.43
CA PHE A 71 -15.61 2.29 16.23
C PHE A 71 -15.73 0.99 15.41
N VAL A 72 -14.63 0.26 15.27
CA VAL A 72 -14.58 -1.06 14.60
C VAL A 72 -15.40 -2.09 15.37
N TYR A 73 -15.29 -2.11 16.70
CA TYR A 73 -16.08 -2.98 17.57
C TYR A 73 -17.57 -2.61 17.53
N ASN A 74 -17.92 -1.32 17.60
CA ASN A 74 -19.32 -0.88 17.52
C ASN A 74 -19.99 -1.18 16.17
N LEU A 75 -19.21 -1.37 15.11
CA LEU A 75 -19.71 -1.76 13.79
C LEU A 75 -19.74 -3.27 13.55
N GLU A 76 -19.35 -4.10 14.54
CA GLU A 76 -19.17 -5.55 14.41
C GLU A 76 -18.43 -5.96 13.12
N SER A 77 -17.47 -5.11 12.72
CA SER A 77 -16.85 -5.27 11.41
C SER A 77 -15.71 -6.27 11.49
N LYS A 78 -15.84 -7.38 10.75
CA LYS A 78 -14.74 -8.33 10.53
C LYS A 78 -13.51 -7.62 9.99
N THR A 79 -12.33 -7.97 10.51
CA THR A 79 -10.99 -7.52 10.11
C THR A 79 -10.79 -7.51 8.60
N VAL A 80 -11.31 -8.54 7.92
CA VAL A 80 -11.32 -8.68 6.45
C VAL A 80 -11.98 -7.47 5.76
N LYS A 81 -13.09 -6.95 6.27
CA LYS A 81 -13.81 -5.82 5.66
C LYS A 81 -13.01 -4.52 5.75
N ILE A 82 -12.26 -4.33 6.83
CA ILE A 82 -11.39 -3.16 7.03
C ILE A 82 -10.21 -3.22 6.07
N PHE A 83 -9.58 -4.40 5.97
CA PHE A 83 -8.51 -4.65 5.02
C PHE A 83 -8.94 -4.35 3.58
N ILE A 84 -10.10 -4.87 3.14
CA ILE A 84 -10.63 -4.61 1.79
C ILE A 84 -10.90 -3.13 1.55
N ALA A 85 -11.44 -2.40 2.55
CA ALA A 85 -11.70 -0.96 2.40
C ALA A 85 -10.41 -0.17 2.17
N LYS A 86 -9.31 -0.52 2.88
CA LYS A 86 -8.01 0.10 2.70
C LYS A 86 -7.34 -0.28 1.38
N VAL A 87 -7.47 -1.53 0.93
CA VAL A 87 -7.05 -1.96 -0.41
C VAL A 87 -7.75 -1.13 -1.49
N PHE A 88 -9.07 -0.94 -1.37
CA PHE A 88 -9.82 -0.13 -2.33
C PHE A 88 -9.29 1.31 -2.39
N VAL A 89 -9.07 1.94 -1.23
CA VAL A 89 -8.53 3.31 -1.17
C VAL A 89 -7.12 3.41 -1.76
N ALA A 90 -6.25 2.45 -1.47
CA ALA A 90 -4.90 2.40 -2.04
C ALA A 90 -4.93 2.28 -3.57
N ILE A 91 -5.84 1.47 -4.12
CA ILE A 91 -6.05 1.36 -5.57
C ILE A 91 -6.52 2.70 -6.14
N VAL A 92 -7.46 3.39 -5.47
CA VAL A 92 -7.91 4.72 -5.92
C VAL A 92 -6.74 5.72 -5.95
N LEU A 93 -5.89 5.75 -4.92
CA LEU A 93 -4.71 6.61 -4.90
C LEU A 93 -3.72 6.27 -6.02
N LEU A 94 -3.47 4.98 -6.26
CA LEU A 94 -2.62 4.52 -7.35
C LEU A 94 -3.16 4.97 -8.71
N VAL A 95 -4.47 4.80 -8.94
CA VAL A 95 -5.14 5.22 -10.18
C VAL A 95 -5.04 6.72 -10.39
N ILE A 96 -5.25 7.53 -9.35
CA ILE A 96 -5.10 9.00 -9.43
C ILE A 96 -3.68 9.35 -9.89
N ILE A 97 -2.65 8.81 -9.24
CA ILE A 97 -1.24 9.07 -9.58
C ILE A 97 -0.94 8.62 -11.02
N PHE A 98 -1.45 7.46 -11.43
CA PHE A 98 -1.20 6.91 -12.76
C PHE A 98 -1.90 7.71 -13.87
N ILE A 99 -3.09 8.26 -13.63
CA ILE A 99 -3.79 9.11 -14.60
C ILE A 99 -2.99 10.39 -14.89
N PHE A 100 -2.47 11.06 -13.85
CA PHE A 100 -1.68 12.27 -14.02
C PHE A 100 -0.34 12.05 -14.73
N ASN A 101 0.21 10.83 -14.64
CA ASN A 101 1.50 10.46 -15.22
C ASN A 101 1.38 9.42 -16.34
N ILE A 102 0.21 9.31 -16.98
CA ILE A 102 -0.08 8.24 -17.93
C ILE A 102 0.86 8.26 -19.14
N THR A 103 1.22 9.45 -19.62
CA THR A 103 2.14 9.63 -20.74
C THR A 103 3.55 9.12 -20.41
N TYR A 104 4.06 9.46 -19.23
CA TYR A 104 5.37 8.99 -18.76
C TYR A 104 5.35 7.47 -18.54
N ILE A 105 4.31 6.93 -17.89
CA ILE A 105 4.24 5.50 -17.57
C ILE A 105 4.14 4.66 -18.85
N LEU A 106 3.28 5.03 -19.80
CA LEU A 106 3.07 4.24 -21.02
C LEU A 106 4.24 4.30 -22.00
N GLU A 107 5.10 5.33 -21.91
CA GLU A 107 6.33 5.39 -22.70
C GLU A 107 7.31 4.27 -22.33
N TYR A 108 7.33 3.86 -21.04
CA TYR A 108 8.34 2.94 -20.50
C TYR A 108 7.76 1.61 -20.00
N VAL A 109 6.46 1.55 -19.72
CA VAL A 109 5.79 0.37 -19.17
C VAL A 109 4.60 0.03 -20.04
N PRO A 110 4.65 -1.09 -20.79
CA PRO A 110 3.47 -1.53 -21.53
C PRO A 110 2.34 -1.80 -20.54
N LEU A 111 1.10 -1.51 -20.95
CA LEU A 111 -0.06 -1.52 -20.07
C LEU A 111 -0.27 -2.87 -19.36
N ILE A 112 0.12 -3.98 -20.00
CA ILE A 112 0.07 -5.33 -19.42
C ILE A 112 1.03 -5.51 -18.22
N ASN A 113 2.14 -4.76 -18.20
CA ASN A 113 3.10 -4.74 -17.09
C ASN A 113 2.59 -3.93 -15.90
N ILE A 114 1.42 -3.28 -15.97
CA ILE A 114 0.84 -2.61 -14.80
C ILE A 114 0.11 -3.62 -13.89
N ILE A 115 -0.31 -4.77 -14.43
CA ILE A 115 -1.13 -5.75 -13.72
C ILE A 115 -0.43 -6.29 -12.46
N TRP A 116 0.87 -6.58 -12.54
CA TRP A 116 1.61 -7.08 -11.37
C TRP A 116 1.70 -6.03 -10.25
N ILE A 117 1.74 -4.73 -10.58
CA ILE A 117 1.78 -3.62 -9.62
C ILE A 117 0.55 -3.64 -8.73
N VAL A 118 -0.63 -3.93 -9.29
CA VAL A 118 -1.89 -4.01 -8.54
C VAL A 118 -1.85 -5.15 -7.52
N PHE A 119 -1.40 -6.34 -7.93
CA PHE A 119 -1.28 -7.48 -7.02
C PHE A 119 -0.21 -7.23 -5.96
N PHE A 120 0.92 -6.66 -6.36
CA PHE A 120 2.00 -6.35 -5.44
C PHE A 120 1.59 -5.27 -4.43
N LEU A 121 0.78 -4.28 -4.82
CA LEU A 121 0.20 -3.31 -3.91
C LEU A 121 -0.58 -4.00 -2.76
N ILE A 122 -1.35 -5.05 -3.04
CA ILE A 122 -2.06 -5.81 -1.99
C ILE A 122 -1.05 -6.44 -1.02
N THR A 123 0.06 -6.99 -1.51
CA THR A 123 1.14 -7.51 -0.67
C THR A 123 1.73 -6.41 0.23
N THR A 124 2.01 -5.23 -0.32
CA THR A 124 2.55 -4.10 0.46
C THR A 124 1.58 -3.67 1.56
N ILE A 125 0.28 -3.62 1.28
CA ILE A 125 -0.77 -3.28 2.25
C ILE A 125 -0.83 -4.32 3.37
N ALA A 126 -0.73 -5.61 3.03
CA ALA A 126 -0.70 -6.69 4.02
C ALA A 126 0.53 -6.62 4.93
N ILE A 127 1.71 -6.33 4.36
CA ILE A 127 2.94 -6.11 5.14
C ILE A 127 2.80 -4.91 6.07
N MET A 128 2.26 -3.78 5.57
CA MET A 128 2.04 -2.59 6.38
C MET A 128 1.02 -2.82 7.48
N TYR A 129 -0.03 -3.61 7.20
CA TYR A 129 -1.01 -3.97 8.20
C TYR A 129 -0.41 -4.80 9.33
N PHE A 130 0.35 -5.83 8.97
CA PHE A 130 1.08 -6.67 9.92
C PHE A 130 2.02 -5.81 10.78
N THR A 131 2.78 -4.92 10.16
CA THR A 131 3.74 -4.06 10.87
C THR A 131 3.06 -3.06 11.80
N ALA A 132 1.95 -2.45 11.39
CA ALA A 132 1.18 -1.55 12.24
C ALA A 132 0.72 -2.23 13.54
N MET A 133 0.36 -3.52 13.49
CA MET A 133 -0.07 -4.29 14.65
C MET A 133 1.05 -4.59 15.65
N PHE A 134 2.30 -4.75 15.19
CA PHE A 134 3.44 -5.12 16.05
C PHE A 134 4.34 -3.94 16.46
N SER A 135 4.13 -2.74 15.91
CA SER A 135 5.03 -1.59 16.08
C SER A 135 4.98 -0.85 17.44
N GLN A 136 4.59 -1.54 18.52
CA GLN A 136 4.22 -0.94 19.83
C GLN A 136 5.18 0.12 20.40
N SER A 137 6.48 0.08 20.09
CA SER A 137 7.48 1.07 20.55
C SER A 137 8.52 1.51 19.50
N SER A 138 8.50 0.96 18.28
CA SER A 138 9.50 1.22 17.23
C SER A 138 8.87 1.49 15.86
N GLU A 139 7.82 2.32 15.84
CA GLU A 139 7.07 2.68 14.63
C GLU A 139 7.98 3.04 13.46
N THR A 140 8.88 4.01 13.65
CA THR A 140 9.77 4.51 12.61
C THR A 140 10.72 3.43 12.08
N THR A 141 11.29 2.61 12.95
CA THR A 141 12.18 1.51 12.55
C THR A 141 11.40 0.45 11.76
N SER A 142 10.20 0.11 12.23
CA SER A 142 9.34 -0.90 11.60
C SER A 142 8.85 -0.46 10.21
N THR A 143 8.50 0.82 10.05
CA THR A 143 8.11 1.40 8.75
C THR A 143 9.30 1.48 7.80
N VAL A 144 10.48 1.86 8.28
CA VAL A 144 11.67 1.95 7.42
C VAL A 144 12.10 0.57 6.92
N ILE A 145 12.08 -0.45 7.78
CA ILE A 145 12.40 -1.82 7.38
C ILE A 145 11.39 -2.33 6.35
N THR A 146 10.10 -2.12 6.58
CA THR A 146 9.07 -2.56 5.63
C THR A 146 9.14 -1.83 4.31
N LEU A 147 9.34 -0.51 4.30
CA LEU A 147 9.57 0.25 3.07
C LEU A 147 10.81 -0.24 2.32
N SER A 148 11.90 -0.57 3.03
CA SER A 148 13.11 -1.14 2.42
C SER A 148 12.83 -2.50 1.78
N ILE A 149 12.03 -3.36 2.41
CA ILE A 149 11.58 -4.64 1.86
C ILE A 149 10.73 -4.41 0.61
N VAL A 150 9.77 -3.48 0.66
CA VAL A 150 8.92 -3.13 -0.49
C VAL A 150 9.79 -2.65 -1.65
N PHE A 151 10.76 -1.78 -1.39
CA PHE A 151 11.71 -1.30 -2.40
C PHE A 151 12.52 -2.45 -3.02
N GLY A 152 13.11 -3.31 -2.19
CA GLY A 152 13.93 -4.43 -2.66
C GLY A 152 13.14 -5.43 -3.51
N ILE A 153 11.91 -5.75 -3.09
CA ILE A 153 11.04 -6.67 -3.86
C ILE A 153 10.56 -5.99 -5.14
N THR A 154 10.25 -4.69 -5.13
CA THR A 154 9.87 -3.96 -6.36
C THR A 154 11.01 -4.00 -7.36
N PHE A 155 12.24 -3.75 -6.93
CA PHE A 155 13.43 -3.83 -7.78
C PHE A 155 13.65 -5.26 -8.32
N PHE A 156 13.48 -6.28 -7.48
CA PHE A 156 13.56 -7.68 -7.92
C PHE A 156 12.49 -8.02 -8.97
N LEU A 157 11.23 -7.63 -8.73
CA LEU A 157 10.12 -7.85 -9.68
C LEU A 157 10.31 -7.06 -10.97
N TRP A 158 10.93 -5.89 -10.91
CA TRP A 158 11.23 -5.08 -12.08
C TRP A 158 12.19 -5.79 -13.03
N ASN A 159 13.29 -6.35 -12.50
CA ASN A 159 14.35 -7.01 -13.25
C ASN A 159 14.00 -8.41 -13.76
N LEU A 160 12.84 -8.96 -13.42
CA LEU A 160 12.38 -10.20 -14.04
C LEU A 160 11.89 -9.90 -15.47
N ASP A 161 12.24 -10.72 -16.46
CA ASP A 161 11.73 -10.49 -17.83
C ASP A 161 10.35 -11.11 -18.05
N LEU A 162 10.04 -12.18 -17.32
CA LEU A 162 8.81 -12.95 -17.52
C LEU A 162 7.62 -12.37 -16.76
N ILE A 163 6.72 -11.70 -17.48
CA ILE A 163 5.48 -11.09 -16.97
C ILE A 163 4.62 -12.09 -16.18
N ILE A 164 4.45 -13.31 -16.71
CA ILE A 164 3.67 -14.36 -16.07
C ILE A 164 4.24 -14.69 -14.68
N LEU A 165 5.57 -14.72 -14.57
CA LEU A 165 6.26 -14.98 -13.32
C LEU A 165 6.11 -13.81 -12.34
N LYS A 166 6.20 -12.56 -12.81
CA LYS A 166 5.92 -11.36 -11.99
C LYS A 166 4.51 -11.42 -11.39
N ILE A 167 3.51 -11.66 -12.24
CA ILE A 167 2.10 -11.73 -11.81
C ILE A 167 1.92 -12.89 -10.85
N GLY A 168 2.48 -14.07 -11.15
CA GLY A 168 2.40 -15.24 -10.28
C GLY A 168 2.98 -14.99 -8.89
N ILE A 169 4.20 -14.45 -8.80
CA ILE A 169 4.85 -14.10 -7.52
C ILE A 169 4.02 -13.04 -6.77
N SER A 170 3.55 -12.02 -7.47
CA SER A 170 2.75 -10.94 -6.88
C SER A 170 1.42 -11.46 -6.33
N LEU A 171 0.74 -12.34 -7.06
CA LEU A 171 -0.52 -12.94 -6.65
C LEU A 171 -0.35 -13.88 -5.44
N VAL A 172 0.63 -14.78 -5.51
CA VAL A 172 0.91 -15.73 -4.41
C VAL A 172 1.30 -14.97 -3.15
N SER A 173 2.18 -13.97 -3.27
CA SER A 173 2.57 -13.14 -2.13
C SER A 173 1.38 -12.35 -1.56
N ALA A 174 0.50 -11.81 -2.41
CA ALA A 174 -0.69 -11.09 -1.97
C ALA A 174 -1.62 -11.99 -1.14
N ILE A 175 -1.87 -13.21 -1.60
CA ILE A 175 -2.74 -14.17 -0.92
C ILE A 175 -2.12 -14.58 0.42
N LEU A 176 -0.85 -15.01 0.43
CA LEU A 176 -0.17 -15.48 1.64
C LEU A 176 -0.05 -14.37 2.69
N MET A 177 0.41 -13.17 2.29
CA MET A 177 0.57 -12.07 3.23
C MET A 177 -0.77 -11.56 3.76
N SER A 178 -1.81 -11.48 2.91
CA SER A 178 -3.15 -11.08 3.36
C SER A 178 -3.69 -12.09 4.37
N PHE A 179 -3.51 -13.39 4.13
CA PHE A 179 -3.93 -14.44 5.07
C PHE A 179 -3.22 -14.30 6.42
N ILE A 180 -1.90 -14.12 6.41
CA ILE A 180 -1.10 -13.94 7.63
C ILE A 180 -1.55 -12.67 8.37
N ALA A 181 -1.71 -11.55 7.68
CA ALA A 181 -2.10 -10.28 8.27
C ALA A 181 -3.49 -10.33 8.91
N ILE A 182 -4.47 -10.93 8.24
CA ILE A 182 -5.83 -11.08 8.77
C ILE A 182 -5.84 -11.99 10.00
N LYS A 183 -5.18 -13.16 9.93
CA LYS A 183 -5.14 -14.11 11.04
C LYS A 183 -4.44 -13.55 12.28
N THR A 184 -3.37 -12.79 12.08
CA THR A 184 -2.63 -12.15 13.17
C THR A 184 -3.43 -11.03 13.81
N ALA A 185 -4.12 -10.21 13.00
CA ALA A 185 -5.01 -9.18 13.50
C ALA A 185 -6.20 -9.76 14.29
N ASP A 186 -6.87 -10.81 13.80
CA ASP A 186 -7.97 -11.48 14.53
C ASP A 186 -7.49 -12.02 15.90
N SER A 187 -6.29 -12.62 15.93
CA SER A 187 -5.68 -13.13 17.17
C SER A 187 -5.38 -12.01 18.18
N LEU A 188 -4.87 -10.88 17.70
CA LEU A 188 -4.53 -9.74 18.55
C LEU A 188 -5.77 -9.05 19.13
N ILE A 189 -6.81 -8.87 18.30
CA ILE A 189 -8.13 -8.36 18.70
C ILE A 189 -8.72 -9.25 19.80
N TYR A 190 -8.73 -10.58 19.59
CA TYR A 190 -9.22 -11.54 20.59
C TYR A 190 -8.46 -11.43 21.92
N ARG A 191 -7.12 -11.30 21.90
CA ARG A 191 -6.32 -11.14 23.13
C ARG A 191 -6.59 -9.83 23.86
N GLN A 192 -6.97 -8.77 23.16
CA GLN A 192 -7.33 -7.49 23.77
C GLN A 192 -8.74 -7.48 24.40
N GLN A 193 -9.58 -8.49 24.08
CA GLN A 193 -10.92 -8.65 24.66
C GLN A 193 -10.93 -9.47 25.96
N LEU A 194 -9.85 -10.21 26.26
CA LEU A 194 -9.63 -10.99 27.48
C LEU A 194 -9.05 -10.11 28.59
#